data_AF-A0A930UFB5-F1
#
_entry.id   AF-A0A930UFB5-F1
#
_cell.length_a   1.000
_cell.length_b   1.000
_cell.length_c   1.000
_cell.angle_alpha   90.00
_cell.angle_beta   90.00
_cell.angle_gamma   90.00
#
_symmetry.space_group_name_H-M   'P 1'
#
loop_
_entity.id
_entity.type
_entity.pdbx_description
1 polymer ?
#
loop_
_entity_poly.entity_id
_entity_poly.type
_entity_poly.pdbx_seq_one_letter_code
_entity_poly.pdbx_strand_id
1 'polypeptide(L)'
;MKYKEEWHRSLPHVMNVSGGRSSGLILINLLDQGMLNAKRGDVCLFTNTSAEHTETYRFLQRLTALTEERGIPFFWIEFCTYEIERFGLPCRSPSYKMVRPIPFDNQCTPEGFKQKGEVFEELVSYKGVVPNRSRRACTAFMKVKVKIDFLADWFSESHDTPRLGHHKNKPIMDEEAVWSMHKKRNGKSSKEDILRIKEYLLQCDYIRASQYFGAYSTVGKRHALNDIDHPFVDIIGFRADETARVKKLVDQGANGIPYFPLFENNIGKPQVVDFWKHRADIDLNLPYDTEKSNCVYCFMKGPNNLKAVLRDDDGLSDSPASIKWWSNIEKKYGRSGRQSSMFGGKVEVPSMTKSGFFGTYSVEDPKAATYENIEHAPDPGLPCQCFD
;
A
#
# COMPACT_ATOMS: atom_id res chain seq x y z
N MET A 1 -4.78 -26.88 -3.09
CA MET A 1 -3.55 -26.21 -3.55
C MET A 1 -2.39 -27.12 -3.21
N LYS A 2 -1.34 -27.13 -4.01
CA LYS A 2 -0.14 -27.95 -3.76
C LYS A 2 1.08 -27.08 -3.92
N TYR A 3 2.08 -27.30 -3.07
CA TYR A 3 3.39 -26.69 -3.29
C TYR A 3 3.99 -27.21 -4.59
N LYS A 4 4.57 -26.30 -5.37
CA LYS A 4 5.34 -26.66 -6.57
C LYS A 4 6.54 -27.53 -6.21
N GLU A 5 7.25 -27.14 -5.16
CA GLU A 5 8.43 -27.82 -4.66
C GLU A 5 8.20 -28.26 -3.21
N GLU A 6 8.55 -29.50 -2.88
CA GLU A 6 8.24 -30.08 -1.56
C GLU A 6 9.02 -29.39 -0.42
N TRP A 7 10.22 -28.89 -0.70
CA TRP A 7 11.05 -28.18 0.27
C TRP A 7 10.48 -26.82 0.69
N HIS A 8 9.53 -26.24 -0.06
CA HIS A 8 8.82 -25.04 0.38
C HIS A 8 8.13 -25.27 1.73
N ARG A 9 7.67 -26.50 2.01
CA ARG A 9 6.97 -26.86 3.24
C ARG A 9 7.78 -26.63 4.51
N SER A 10 9.11 -26.65 4.45
CA SER A 10 9.94 -26.42 5.64
C SER A 10 10.18 -24.94 5.94
N LEU A 11 9.87 -24.04 5.00
CA LEU A 11 10.12 -22.62 5.15
C LEU A 11 8.92 -21.85 5.70
N PRO A 12 9.13 -20.70 6.34
CA PRO A 12 8.05 -19.80 6.76
C PRO A 12 7.26 -19.32 5.54
N HIS A 13 5.95 -19.24 5.69
CA HIS A 13 5.05 -18.73 4.64
C HIS A 13 4.54 -17.35 4.99
N VAL A 14 4.77 -16.40 4.11
CA VAL A 14 4.23 -15.05 4.18
C VAL A 14 3.04 -14.96 3.24
N MET A 15 1.84 -14.93 3.80
CA MET A 15 0.60 -14.80 3.03
C MET A 15 0.23 -13.32 2.89
N ASN A 16 0.37 -12.76 1.69
CA ASN A 16 -0.02 -11.38 1.41
C ASN A 16 -1.53 -11.31 1.14
N VAL A 17 -2.27 -10.68 2.05
CA VAL A 17 -3.73 -10.53 1.95
C VAL A 17 -4.04 -9.10 1.54
N SER A 18 -4.36 -8.87 0.26
CA SER A 18 -4.63 -7.52 -0.29
C SER A 18 -6.05 -7.02 -0.08
N GLY A 19 -6.92 -7.84 0.51
CA GLY A 19 -8.34 -7.54 0.67
C GLY A 19 -9.16 -7.73 -0.62
N GLY A 20 -8.58 -8.41 -1.62
CA GLY A 20 -9.26 -8.87 -2.82
C GLY A 20 -9.73 -10.32 -2.71
N ARG A 21 -10.62 -10.72 -3.63
CA ARG A 21 -11.14 -12.09 -3.73
C ARG A 21 -10.08 -13.14 -4.04
N SER A 22 -9.05 -12.80 -4.82
CA SER A 22 -7.95 -13.72 -5.13
C SER A 22 -7.15 -14.09 -3.88
N SER A 23 -6.61 -13.10 -3.18
CA SER A 23 -5.88 -13.33 -1.92
C SER A 23 -6.75 -13.97 -0.82
N GLY A 24 -8.03 -13.59 -0.71
CA GLY A 24 -8.96 -14.25 0.22
C GLY A 24 -9.21 -15.73 -0.10
N LEU A 25 -9.36 -16.08 -1.38
CA LEU A 25 -9.55 -17.47 -1.81
C LEU A 25 -8.32 -18.32 -1.47
N ILE A 26 -7.13 -17.76 -1.69
CA ILE A 26 -5.87 -18.42 -1.31
C ILE A 26 -5.85 -18.68 0.18
N LEU A 27 -6.08 -17.63 0.99
CA LEU A 27 -6.03 -17.74 2.44
C LEU A 27 -6.98 -18.83 2.95
N ILE A 28 -8.24 -18.82 2.52
CA ILE A 28 -9.22 -19.84 2.91
C ILE A 28 -8.75 -21.24 2.52
N ASN A 29 -8.27 -21.44 1.29
CA ASN A 29 -7.79 -22.74 0.85
C ASN A 29 -6.55 -23.22 1.62
N LEU A 30 -5.63 -22.31 1.96
CA LEU A 30 -4.44 -22.64 2.76
C LEU A 30 -4.84 -23.03 4.19
N LEU A 31 -5.81 -22.33 4.78
CA LEU A 31 -6.35 -22.65 6.11
C LEU A 31 -7.11 -23.98 6.12
N ASP A 32 -8.02 -24.20 5.16
CA ASP A 32 -8.82 -25.41 5.03
C ASP A 32 -7.95 -26.67 4.84
N GLN A 33 -6.79 -26.52 4.18
CA GLN A 33 -5.84 -27.60 3.92
C GLN A 33 -4.75 -27.73 5.01
N GLY A 34 -4.76 -26.89 6.05
CA GLY A 34 -3.73 -26.89 7.10
C GLY A 34 -2.33 -26.60 6.57
N MET A 35 -2.23 -25.82 5.49
CA MET A 35 -0.95 -25.51 4.85
C MET A 35 -0.15 -24.44 5.59
N LEU A 36 -0.80 -23.66 6.47
CA LEU A 36 -0.15 -22.65 7.32
C LEU A 36 0.11 -23.19 8.73
N ASN A 37 1.22 -22.77 9.32
CA ASN A 37 1.66 -23.17 10.66
C ASN A 37 2.43 -22.03 11.35
N ALA A 38 1.83 -21.40 12.36
CA ALA A 38 2.47 -20.32 13.10
C ALA A 38 3.81 -20.71 13.77
N LYS A 39 4.02 -21.99 14.14
CA LYS A 39 5.29 -22.46 14.72
C LYS A 39 6.43 -22.50 13.70
N ARG A 40 6.11 -22.48 12.40
CA ARG A 40 7.07 -22.35 11.30
C ARG A 40 7.46 -20.89 11.04
N GLY A 41 6.84 -19.94 11.73
CA GLY A 41 6.99 -18.50 11.48
C GLY A 41 6.01 -17.97 10.43
N ASP A 42 5.03 -18.76 10.00
CA ASP A 42 4.04 -18.31 9.03
C ASP A 42 3.21 -17.14 9.53
N VAL A 43 2.90 -16.21 8.63
CA VAL A 43 2.19 -14.98 8.96
C VAL A 43 1.34 -14.50 7.79
N CYS A 44 0.14 -14.00 8.10
CA CYS A 44 -0.71 -13.29 7.17
C CYS A 44 -0.52 -11.78 7.34
N LEU A 45 -0.39 -11.05 6.23
CA LEU A 45 -0.14 -9.61 6.24
C LEU A 45 -1.13 -8.85 5.35
N PHE A 46 -1.77 -7.84 5.93
CA PHE A 46 -2.46 -6.79 5.20
C PHE A 46 -1.69 -5.48 5.34
N THR A 47 -1.43 -4.83 4.21
CA THR A 47 -0.70 -3.57 4.12
C THR A 47 -1.68 -2.45 3.83
N ASN A 48 -2.17 -1.77 4.86
CA ASN A 48 -3.20 -0.76 4.73
C ASN A 48 -2.66 0.53 4.07
N THR A 49 -3.34 1.02 3.03
CA THR A 49 -3.03 2.31 2.40
C THR A 49 -3.97 3.42 2.82
N SER A 50 -4.95 3.13 3.69
CA SER A 50 -6.05 4.00 4.09
C SER A 50 -6.94 4.47 2.92
N ALA A 51 -6.85 3.81 1.76
CA ALA A 51 -7.57 4.13 0.52
C ALA A 51 -8.41 2.97 -0.03
N GLU A 52 -8.45 1.87 0.72
CA GLU A 52 -9.28 0.71 0.49
C GLU A 52 -10.76 1.04 0.74
N HIS A 53 -11.64 0.28 0.07
CA HIS A 53 -13.08 0.38 0.21
C HIS A 53 -13.54 -0.14 1.58
N THR A 54 -14.61 0.42 2.14
CA THR A 54 -15.14 0.00 3.45
C THR A 54 -15.44 -1.51 3.52
N GLU A 55 -16.06 -2.06 2.47
CA GLU A 55 -16.29 -3.51 2.36
C GLU A 55 -15.00 -4.34 2.36
N THR A 56 -13.89 -3.80 1.85
CA THR A 56 -12.57 -4.45 1.93
C THR A 56 -12.09 -4.57 3.37
N TYR A 57 -12.26 -3.54 4.21
CA TYR A 57 -11.92 -3.65 5.63
C TYR A 57 -12.81 -4.65 6.36
N ARG A 58 -14.12 -4.64 6.10
CA ARG A 58 -15.06 -5.62 6.68
C ARG A 58 -14.70 -7.06 6.30
N PHE A 59 -14.32 -7.27 5.04
CA PHE A 59 -13.85 -8.55 4.55
C PHE A 59 -12.55 -8.99 5.23
N LEU A 60 -11.57 -8.10 5.33
CA LEU A 60 -10.31 -8.39 6.02
C LEU A 60 -10.51 -8.68 7.51
N GLN A 61 -11.45 -8.00 8.18
CA GLN A 61 -11.79 -8.28 9.58
C GLN A 61 -12.33 -9.71 9.74
N ARG A 62 -13.23 -10.15 8.84
CA ARG A 62 -13.72 -11.55 8.82
C ARG A 62 -12.58 -12.54 8.59
N LEU A 63 -11.70 -12.27 7.62
CA LEU A 63 -10.53 -13.12 7.36
C LEU A 63 -9.55 -13.15 8.54
N THR A 64 -9.37 -12.02 9.23
CA THR A 64 -8.54 -11.92 10.45
C THR A 64 -9.08 -12.85 11.52
N ALA A 65 -10.37 -12.75 11.84
CA ALA A 65 -11.02 -13.62 12.82
C ALA A 65 -10.87 -15.11 12.46
N LEU A 66 -11.14 -15.48 11.20
CA LEU A 66 -11.00 -16.86 10.72
C LEU A 66 -9.55 -17.38 10.83
N THR A 67 -8.58 -16.55 10.50
CA THR A 67 -7.15 -16.92 10.51
C THR A 67 -6.66 -17.13 11.93
N GLU A 68 -7.05 -16.24 12.84
CA GLU A 68 -6.68 -16.33 14.25
C GLU A 68 -7.38 -17.48 14.98
N GLU A 69 -8.64 -17.79 14.66
CA GLU A 69 -9.33 -19.00 15.15
C GLU A 69 -8.57 -20.28 14.78
N ARG A 70 -7.93 -20.29 13.60
CA ARG A 70 -7.07 -21.39 13.13
C ARG A 70 -5.64 -21.34 13.69
N GLY A 71 -5.35 -20.40 14.59
CA GLY A 71 -4.06 -20.28 15.26
C GLY A 71 -2.94 -19.76 14.38
N ILE A 72 -3.27 -18.99 13.33
CA ILE A 72 -2.32 -18.31 12.44
C ILE A 72 -2.35 -16.81 12.71
N PRO A 73 -1.21 -16.12 12.88
CA PRO A 73 -1.20 -14.69 13.11
C PRO A 73 -1.53 -13.91 11.84
N PHE A 74 -2.34 -12.87 11.98
CA PHE A 74 -2.69 -11.96 10.88
C PHE A 74 -2.51 -10.51 11.32
N PHE A 75 -1.44 -9.86 10.82
CA PHE A 75 -1.14 -8.47 11.13
C PHE A 75 -1.64 -7.50 10.06
N TRP A 76 -2.11 -6.36 10.54
CA TRP A 76 -2.37 -5.18 9.72
C TRP A 76 -1.26 -4.18 9.97
N ILE A 77 -0.64 -3.71 8.89
CA ILE A 77 0.47 -2.76 8.96
C ILE A 77 0.22 -1.55 8.08
N GLU A 78 0.67 -0.39 8.55
CA GLU A 78 0.56 0.90 7.85
C GLU A 78 1.93 1.51 7.64
N PHE A 79 2.09 2.22 6.53
CA PHE A 79 3.26 3.08 6.34
C PHE A 79 3.27 4.19 7.40
N CYS A 80 4.45 4.44 7.96
CA CYS A 80 4.70 5.60 8.81
C CYS A 80 6.13 6.10 8.60
N THR A 81 6.41 7.26 9.17
CA THR A 81 7.74 7.85 9.20
C THR A 81 8.17 8.15 10.63
N TYR A 82 9.47 8.21 10.86
CA TYR A 82 10.07 8.59 12.14
C TYR A 82 11.26 9.51 11.92
N GLU A 83 11.60 10.32 12.90
CA GLU A 83 12.70 11.28 12.81
C GLU A 83 14.04 10.68 13.22
N ILE A 84 15.04 10.89 12.37
CA ILE A 84 16.43 10.55 12.62
C ILE A 84 17.33 11.71 12.26
N GLU A 85 18.55 11.68 12.78
CA GLU A 85 19.62 12.54 12.31
C GLU A 85 20.51 11.75 11.36
N ARG A 86 20.66 12.24 10.12
CA ARG A 86 21.53 11.63 9.11
C ARG A 86 22.55 12.65 8.65
N PHE A 87 23.83 12.36 8.85
CA PHE A 87 24.94 13.27 8.56
C PHE A 87 24.78 14.64 9.27
N GLY A 88 24.34 14.63 10.53
CA GLY A 88 24.13 15.85 11.32
C GLY A 88 22.91 16.68 10.92
N LEU A 89 22.00 16.14 10.10
CA LEU A 89 20.77 16.83 9.67
C LEU A 89 19.52 16.02 10.05
N PRO A 90 18.49 16.66 10.63
CA PRO A 90 17.22 16.01 10.92
C PRO A 90 16.53 15.61 9.62
N CYS A 91 16.09 14.36 9.51
CA CYS A 91 15.35 13.85 8.37
C CYS A 91 14.28 12.85 8.81
N ARG A 92 13.28 12.60 7.96
CA ARG A 92 12.29 11.54 8.17
C ARG A 92 12.78 10.28 7.47
N SER A 93 12.70 9.15 8.16
CA SER A 93 12.95 7.82 7.61
C SER A 93 11.63 7.04 7.53
N PRO A 94 11.36 6.31 6.44
CA PRO A 94 10.15 5.51 6.33
C PRO A 94 10.26 4.19 7.09
N SER A 95 9.15 3.73 7.65
CA SER A 95 8.97 2.45 8.33
C SER A 95 7.52 1.96 8.19
N TYR A 96 7.13 1.03 9.06
CA TYR A 96 5.77 0.57 9.26
C TYR A 96 5.34 0.73 10.71
N LYS A 97 4.03 0.72 10.96
CA LYS A 97 3.43 0.51 12.29
C LYS A 97 2.40 -0.62 12.23
N MET A 98 2.27 -1.39 13.29
CA MET A 98 1.17 -2.35 13.45
C MET A 98 -0.09 -1.61 13.91
N VAL A 99 -1.24 -2.04 13.41
CA VAL A 99 -2.55 -1.52 13.80
C VAL A 99 -3.51 -2.67 14.06
N ARG A 100 -4.51 -2.44 14.90
CA ARG A 100 -5.56 -3.42 15.18
C ARG A 100 -6.63 -3.35 14.08
N PRO A 101 -7.35 -4.47 13.82
CA PRO A 101 -8.44 -4.54 12.84
C PRO A 101 -9.72 -3.85 13.35
N ILE A 102 -9.58 -2.64 13.92
CA ILE A 102 -10.65 -1.76 14.39
C ILE A 102 -10.40 -0.36 13.82
N PRO A 103 -11.43 0.42 13.43
CA PRO A 103 -11.22 1.77 12.91
C PRO A 103 -10.48 2.67 13.91
N PHE A 104 -9.55 3.48 13.38
CA PHE A 104 -8.83 4.48 14.16
C PHE A 104 -9.76 5.59 14.65
N ASP A 105 -9.63 5.91 15.93
CA ASP A 105 -10.19 7.11 16.57
C ASP A 105 -9.14 7.64 17.54
N ASN A 106 -8.88 8.95 17.50
CA ASN A 106 -7.79 9.54 18.27
C ASN A 106 -8.00 9.50 19.79
N GLN A 107 -9.25 9.36 20.26
CA GLN A 107 -9.59 9.33 21.68
C GLN A 107 -9.85 7.92 22.18
N CYS A 108 -10.49 7.08 21.34
CA CYS A 108 -11.01 5.78 21.77
C CYS A 108 -10.14 4.60 21.31
N THR A 109 -9.63 4.64 20.07
CA THR A 109 -8.94 3.52 19.43
C THR A 109 -7.69 4.00 18.67
N PRO A 110 -6.70 4.60 19.38
CA PRO A 110 -5.51 5.16 18.74
C PRO A 110 -4.64 4.10 18.05
N GLU A 111 -4.79 2.82 18.40
CA GLU A 111 -4.12 1.69 17.78
C GLU A 111 -4.88 1.12 16.56
N GLY A 112 -6.03 1.67 16.22
CA GLY A 112 -6.85 1.24 15.08
C GLY A 112 -6.26 1.60 13.71
N PHE A 113 -6.83 1.02 12.66
CA PHE A 113 -6.44 1.29 11.28
C PHE A 113 -7.05 2.59 10.74
N LYS A 114 -6.24 3.34 9.99
CA LYS A 114 -6.61 4.57 9.27
C LYS A 114 -7.38 4.23 7.99
N GLN A 115 -8.36 5.05 7.61
CA GLN A 115 -9.23 4.77 6.45
C GLN A 115 -9.72 6.02 5.70
N LYS A 116 -9.21 7.20 6.06
CA LYS A 116 -9.54 8.50 5.47
C LYS A 116 -8.39 9.07 4.65
N GLY A 117 -7.47 8.21 4.19
CA GLY A 117 -6.34 8.61 3.34
C GLY A 117 -5.12 9.12 4.10
N GLU A 118 -5.11 9.03 5.43
CA GLU A 118 -4.05 9.54 6.30
C GLU A 118 -2.67 8.91 5.98
N VAL A 119 -2.63 7.59 5.78
CA VAL A 119 -1.39 6.85 5.45
C VAL A 119 -0.89 7.27 4.07
N PHE A 120 -1.83 7.50 3.15
CA PHE A 120 -1.54 7.92 1.79
C PHE A 120 -0.99 9.36 1.77
N GLU A 121 -1.61 10.27 2.53
CA GLU A 121 -1.15 11.66 2.65
C GLU A 121 0.23 11.75 3.31
N GLU A 122 0.52 10.92 4.32
CA GLU A 122 1.86 10.83 4.91
C GLU A 122 2.92 10.48 3.86
N LEU A 123 2.64 9.49 3.00
CA LEU A 123 3.54 9.13 1.89
C LEU A 123 3.75 10.32 0.93
N VAL A 124 2.66 10.96 0.50
CA VAL A 124 2.73 12.07 -0.47
C VAL A 124 3.50 13.25 0.14
N SER A 125 3.24 13.59 1.39
CA SER A 125 3.96 14.63 2.13
C SER A 125 5.44 14.25 2.31
N TYR A 126 5.75 13.00 2.64
CA TYR A 126 7.12 12.47 2.72
C TYR A 126 7.88 12.58 1.39
N LYS A 127 7.29 12.10 0.30
CA LYS A 127 7.93 12.12 -1.03
C LYS A 127 7.93 13.52 -1.67
N GLY A 128 6.99 14.37 -1.30
CA GLY A 128 6.77 15.69 -1.89
C GLY A 128 6.29 15.65 -3.34
N VAL A 129 5.80 14.49 -3.80
CA VAL A 129 5.25 14.25 -5.14
C VAL A 129 4.11 13.24 -5.03
N VAL A 130 3.06 13.42 -5.85
CA VAL A 130 1.97 12.46 -5.95
C VAL A 130 2.42 11.20 -6.72
N PRO A 131 2.07 9.99 -6.24
CA PRO A 131 2.29 8.76 -7.01
C PRO A 131 1.41 8.74 -8.26
N ASN A 132 1.85 7.99 -9.27
CA ASN A 132 1.08 7.75 -10.49
C ASN A 132 1.49 6.41 -11.12
N ARG A 133 0.94 6.10 -12.30
CA ARG A 133 1.19 4.83 -13.02
C ARG A 133 2.67 4.53 -13.27
N SER A 134 3.45 5.58 -13.54
CA SER A 134 4.90 5.49 -13.76
C SER A 134 5.67 5.54 -12.43
N ARG A 135 5.25 6.40 -11.51
CA ARG A 135 5.85 6.62 -10.18
C ARG A 135 5.04 5.86 -9.13
N ARG A 136 5.23 4.54 -9.08
CA ARG A 136 4.49 3.59 -8.22
C ARG A 136 4.90 3.66 -6.74
N ALA A 137 4.96 4.87 -6.16
CA ALA A 137 5.42 5.07 -4.79
C ALA A 137 4.51 4.40 -3.76
N CYS A 138 3.19 4.30 -4.03
CA CYS A 138 2.26 3.51 -3.20
C CYS A 138 2.72 2.06 -3.08
N THR A 139 2.96 1.37 -4.20
CA THR A 139 3.47 -0.02 -4.18
C THR A 139 4.84 -0.12 -3.50
N ALA A 140 5.78 0.76 -3.84
CA ALA A 140 7.14 0.70 -3.32
C ALA A 140 7.21 0.91 -1.80
N PHE A 141 6.48 1.90 -1.27
CA PHE A 141 6.59 2.29 0.14
C PHE A 141 5.50 1.67 1.02
N MET A 142 4.24 1.70 0.61
CA MET A 142 3.12 1.27 1.46
C MET A 142 2.75 -0.20 1.30
N LYS A 143 3.33 -0.92 0.33
CA LYS A 143 3.14 -2.37 0.17
C LYS A 143 4.46 -3.14 0.36
N VAL A 144 5.49 -2.80 -0.40
CA VAL A 144 6.76 -3.56 -0.41
C VAL A 144 7.64 -3.20 0.78
N LYS A 145 8.02 -1.92 0.95
CA LYS A 145 8.93 -1.52 2.02
C LYS A 145 8.40 -1.87 3.41
N VAL A 146 7.15 -1.51 3.72
CA VAL A 146 6.54 -1.81 5.03
C VAL A 146 6.53 -3.30 5.35
N LYS A 147 6.29 -4.15 4.33
CA LYS A 147 6.35 -5.61 4.47
C LYS A 147 7.75 -6.07 4.82
N ILE A 148 8.76 -5.61 4.08
CA ILE A 148 10.16 -6.01 4.30
C ILE A 148 10.60 -5.62 5.71
N ASP A 149 10.35 -4.36 6.10
CA ASP A 149 10.68 -3.88 7.44
C ASP A 149 9.94 -4.71 8.52
N PHE A 150 8.67 -5.04 8.31
CA PHE A 150 7.92 -5.92 9.23
C PHE A 150 8.50 -7.31 9.31
N LEU A 151 8.84 -7.93 8.19
CA LEU A 151 9.35 -9.30 8.15
C LEU A 151 10.72 -9.41 8.82
N ALA A 152 11.57 -8.37 8.70
CA ALA A 152 12.83 -8.31 9.43
C ALA A 152 12.60 -8.36 10.96
N ASP A 153 11.64 -7.59 11.47
CA ASP A 153 11.27 -7.62 12.89
C ASP A 153 10.56 -8.96 13.26
N TRP A 154 9.70 -9.48 12.39
CA TRP A 154 8.93 -10.71 12.62
C TRP A 154 9.80 -11.97 12.66
N PHE A 155 10.80 -12.10 11.79
CA PHE A 155 11.70 -13.25 11.78
C PHE A 155 12.85 -13.14 12.77
N SER A 156 13.02 -12.00 13.44
CA SER A 156 13.98 -11.85 14.54
C SER A 156 13.63 -12.72 15.76
N GLU A 157 14.49 -12.78 16.78
CA GLU A 157 14.16 -13.45 18.05
C GLU A 157 13.24 -12.62 18.97
N SER A 158 13.02 -11.34 18.65
CA SER A 158 12.30 -10.38 19.51
C SER A 158 10.78 -10.63 19.53
N HIS A 159 10.13 -10.37 20.68
CA HIS A 159 8.67 -10.45 20.79
C HIS A 159 7.97 -9.12 20.51
N ASP A 160 8.74 -8.07 20.30
CA ASP A 160 8.31 -6.72 19.99
C ASP A 160 9.14 -6.12 18.85
N THR A 161 8.65 -5.01 18.33
CA THR A 161 9.39 -4.20 17.36
C THR A 161 10.29 -3.20 18.08
N PRO A 162 11.49 -2.90 17.56
CA PRO A 162 12.33 -1.90 18.17
C PRO A 162 11.70 -0.50 18.04
N ARG A 163 11.89 0.31 19.08
CA ARG A 163 11.59 1.75 19.03
C ARG A 163 12.55 2.42 18.04
N LEU A 164 12.02 3.12 17.04
CA LEU A 164 12.82 3.87 16.06
C LEU A 164 12.65 5.39 16.22
N GLY A 165 13.73 6.11 15.92
CA GLY A 165 13.81 7.57 15.99
C GLY A 165 14.59 8.08 17.19
N HIS A 166 14.81 9.39 17.26
CA HIS A 166 15.63 9.98 18.33
C HIS A 166 14.96 9.89 19.71
N HIS A 167 15.75 9.96 20.78
CA HIS A 167 15.27 9.92 22.18
C HIS A 167 14.93 11.29 22.78
N LYS A 168 15.00 12.37 22.00
CA LYS A 168 14.59 13.72 22.48
C LYS A 168 13.09 13.79 22.74
N ASN A 169 12.68 14.62 23.70
CA ASN A 169 11.27 14.79 24.14
C ASN A 169 10.41 15.65 23.19
N LYS A 170 10.98 16.09 22.07
CA LYS A 170 10.31 16.92 21.06
C LYS A 170 10.87 16.60 19.68
N PRO A 171 10.11 16.86 18.59
CA PRO A 171 10.62 16.75 17.22
C PRO A 171 11.94 17.51 17.04
N ILE A 172 12.84 16.93 16.24
CA ILE A 172 14.06 17.58 15.74
C ILE A 172 13.89 18.17 14.35
N MET A 173 12.84 17.76 13.63
CA MET A 173 12.46 18.37 12.37
C MET A 173 11.41 19.45 12.61
N ASP A 174 11.83 20.70 12.45
CA ASP A 174 10.94 21.86 12.40
C ASP A 174 10.93 22.48 10.99
N GLU A 175 10.17 23.56 10.83
CA GLU A 175 10.05 24.28 9.55
C GLU A 175 11.40 24.83 9.05
N GLU A 176 12.26 25.30 9.97
CA GLU A 176 13.58 25.81 9.62
C GLU A 176 14.53 24.69 9.16
N ALA A 177 14.47 23.53 9.80
CA ALA A 177 15.20 22.34 9.39
C ALA A 177 14.77 21.88 7.99
N VAL A 178 13.46 21.84 7.73
CA VAL A 178 12.90 21.51 6.40
C VAL A 178 13.42 22.49 5.34
N TRP A 179 13.35 23.80 5.61
CA TRP A 179 13.81 24.82 4.68
C TRP A 179 15.33 24.78 4.45
N SER A 180 16.11 24.61 5.52
CA SER A 180 17.56 24.48 5.47
C SER A 180 17.99 23.29 4.61
N MET A 181 17.35 22.13 4.78
CA MET A 181 17.60 20.95 3.96
C MET A 181 17.24 21.17 2.48
N HIS A 182 16.12 21.83 2.20
CA HIS A 182 15.71 22.13 0.83
C HIS A 182 16.74 23.03 0.14
N LYS A 183 17.23 24.07 0.82
CA LYS A 183 18.31 24.93 0.31
C LYS A 183 19.61 24.17 0.10
N LYS A 184 20.04 23.35 1.06
CA LYS A 184 21.27 22.54 0.96
C LYS A 184 21.24 21.56 -0.23
N ARG A 185 20.06 21.15 -0.68
CA ARG A 185 19.85 20.28 -1.84
C ARG A 185 19.62 21.06 -3.15
N ASN A 186 19.90 22.37 -3.17
CA ASN A 186 19.66 23.25 -4.31
C ASN A 186 18.20 23.22 -4.80
N GLY A 187 17.26 23.12 -3.86
CA GLY A 187 15.83 23.11 -4.15
C GLY A 187 15.34 24.45 -4.71
N LYS A 188 14.46 24.39 -5.72
CA LYS A 188 13.98 25.57 -6.47
C LYS A 188 12.62 26.12 -6.00
N SER A 189 11.86 25.34 -5.23
CA SER A 189 10.54 25.75 -4.71
C SER A 189 10.68 26.80 -3.61
N SER A 190 9.65 27.63 -3.43
CA SER A 190 9.61 28.62 -2.34
C SER A 190 9.55 27.95 -0.97
N LYS A 191 9.81 28.72 0.10
CA LYS A 191 9.70 28.22 1.48
C LYS A 191 8.26 27.83 1.77
N GLU A 192 7.30 28.66 1.37
CA GLU A 192 5.86 28.46 1.57
C GLU A 192 5.39 27.15 0.91
N ASP A 193 5.83 26.87 -0.32
CA ASP A 193 5.47 25.64 -1.03
C ASP A 193 5.99 24.39 -0.33
N ILE A 194 7.24 24.42 0.13
CA ILE A 194 7.86 23.27 0.78
C ILE A 194 7.24 23.03 2.15
N LEU A 195 6.98 24.08 2.92
CA LEU A 195 6.31 23.95 4.22
C LEU A 195 4.88 23.43 4.05
N ARG A 196 4.11 23.94 3.07
CA ARG A 196 2.78 23.38 2.72
C ARG A 196 2.86 21.89 2.39
N ILE A 197 3.84 21.48 1.58
CA ILE A 197 4.02 20.08 1.20
C ILE A 197 4.43 19.21 2.41
N LYS A 198 5.11 19.77 3.40
CA LYS A 198 5.63 19.04 4.57
C LYS A 198 4.76 19.14 5.81
N GLU A 199 3.74 19.99 5.79
CA GLU A 199 2.81 20.24 6.90
C GLU A 199 2.30 18.96 7.54
N TYR A 200 1.72 18.04 6.74
CA TYR A 200 1.18 16.78 7.25
C TYR A 200 2.27 15.91 7.90
N LEU A 201 3.44 15.81 7.25
CA LEU A 201 4.57 15.03 7.74
C LEU A 201 5.14 15.56 9.07
N LEU A 202 5.10 16.88 9.29
CA LEU A 202 5.53 17.53 10.54
C LEU A 202 4.56 17.29 11.70
N GLN A 203 3.29 16.97 11.40
CA GLN A 203 2.27 16.63 12.40
C GLN A 203 2.24 15.13 12.74
N CYS A 204 2.81 14.28 11.87
CA CYS A 204 2.90 12.85 12.13
C CYS A 204 3.88 12.55 13.27
N ASP A 205 3.70 11.41 13.95
CA ASP A 205 4.58 10.99 15.04
C ASP A 205 6.05 11.01 14.62
N TYR A 206 6.92 11.58 15.46
CA TYR A 206 8.36 11.68 15.20
C TYR A 206 9.13 10.43 15.68
N ILE A 207 8.46 9.50 16.35
CA ILE A 207 9.01 8.25 16.86
C ILE A 207 8.10 7.10 16.41
N ARG A 208 8.70 5.98 16.01
CA ARG A 208 7.99 4.70 15.97
C ARG A 208 8.17 4.04 17.34
N ALA A 209 7.13 4.02 18.17
CA ALA A 209 7.19 3.34 19.46
C ALA A 209 7.43 1.82 19.28
N SER A 210 8.00 1.17 20.30
CA SER A 210 8.01 -0.30 20.32
C SER A 210 6.57 -0.82 20.38
N GLN A 211 6.29 -1.90 19.66
CA GLN A 211 4.99 -2.55 19.61
C GLN A 211 5.17 -4.05 19.85
N TYR A 212 4.46 -4.59 20.83
CA TYR A 212 4.48 -6.02 21.12
C TYR A 212 3.58 -6.79 20.15
N PHE A 213 4.09 -7.84 19.49
CA PHE A 213 3.32 -8.58 18.48
C PHE A 213 2.00 -9.13 19.05
N GLY A 214 2.00 -9.65 20.28
CA GLY A 214 0.80 -10.19 20.93
C GLY A 214 -0.26 -9.15 21.30
N ALA A 215 0.01 -7.85 21.13
CA ALA A 215 -1.01 -6.79 21.28
C ALA A 215 -1.80 -6.57 19.98
N TYR A 216 -1.29 -7.06 18.85
CA TYR A 216 -1.84 -6.83 17.51
C TYR A 216 -2.31 -8.10 16.81
N SER A 217 -2.01 -9.28 17.38
CA SER A 217 -2.65 -10.54 17.02
C SER A 217 -2.96 -11.34 18.28
N THR A 218 -4.09 -12.03 18.29
CA THR A 218 -4.44 -12.97 19.39
C THR A 218 -3.54 -14.21 19.34
N VAL A 219 -2.89 -14.47 18.21
CA VAL A 219 -1.88 -15.50 18.03
C VAL A 219 -0.51 -14.87 18.28
N GLY A 220 0.06 -15.12 19.46
CA GLY A 220 1.41 -14.67 19.78
C GLY A 220 2.47 -15.27 18.86
N LYS A 221 3.62 -14.59 18.75
CA LYS A 221 4.79 -15.10 18.03
C LYS A 221 5.26 -16.43 18.64
N ARG A 222 5.43 -17.46 17.80
CA ARG A 222 5.86 -18.80 18.23
C ARG A 222 7.14 -19.20 17.51
N HIS A 223 8.20 -19.43 18.31
CA HIS A 223 9.54 -19.87 17.92
C HIS A 223 10.28 -18.92 16.96
N ALA A 224 11.47 -18.53 17.39
CA ALA A 224 12.37 -17.71 16.60
C ALA A 224 13.02 -18.55 15.48
N LEU A 225 13.31 -17.91 14.36
CA LEU A 225 14.26 -18.42 13.39
C LEU A 225 15.55 -17.64 13.58
N ASN A 226 16.68 -18.34 13.74
CA ASN A 226 17.92 -17.76 14.28
C ASN A 226 18.76 -16.93 13.28
N ASP A 227 18.17 -16.26 12.28
CA ASP A 227 18.98 -15.54 11.29
C ASP A 227 18.22 -14.46 10.49
N ILE A 228 18.87 -13.33 10.21
CA ILE A 228 18.26 -12.19 9.51
C ILE A 228 18.01 -12.46 8.02
N ASP A 229 18.63 -13.50 7.45
CA ASP A 229 18.53 -13.88 6.04
C ASP A 229 17.63 -15.11 5.80
N HIS A 230 16.66 -15.39 6.67
CA HIS A 230 15.82 -16.58 6.53
C HIS A 230 15.04 -16.58 5.20
N PRO A 231 15.24 -17.59 4.34
CA PRO A 231 14.42 -17.73 3.15
C PRO A 231 12.99 -18.03 3.57
N PHE A 232 12.04 -17.29 3.01
CA PHE A 232 10.60 -17.49 3.23
C PHE A 232 9.87 -17.64 1.89
N VAL A 233 8.73 -18.30 1.92
CA VAL A 233 7.81 -18.41 0.78
C VAL A 233 6.89 -17.20 0.78
N ASP A 234 7.00 -16.37 -0.27
CA ASP A 234 6.15 -15.19 -0.47
C ASP A 234 4.94 -15.60 -1.32
N ILE A 235 3.78 -15.80 -0.67
CA ILE A 235 2.55 -16.24 -1.35
C ILE A 235 1.84 -15.03 -1.96
N ILE A 236 1.59 -15.09 -3.27
CA ILE A 236 1.09 -13.96 -4.07
C ILE A 236 -0.13 -14.36 -4.91
N GLY A 237 -1.14 -13.50 -4.93
CA GLY A 237 -2.46 -13.76 -5.50
C GLY A 237 -2.66 -13.65 -7.01
N PHE A 238 -1.58 -13.73 -7.81
CA PHE A 238 -1.70 -13.63 -9.26
C PHE A 238 -2.46 -14.83 -9.84
N ARG A 239 -3.53 -14.52 -10.58
CA ARG A 239 -4.39 -15.52 -11.24
C ARG A 239 -3.71 -16.10 -12.48
N ALA A 240 -4.23 -17.24 -12.94
CA ALA A 240 -3.80 -17.88 -14.18
C ALA A 240 -3.97 -16.97 -15.42
N ASP A 241 -4.97 -16.09 -15.44
CA ASP A 241 -5.21 -15.10 -16.50
C ASP A 241 -4.26 -13.87 -16.43
N GLU A 242 -3.33 -13.83 -15.46
CA GLU A 242 -2.42 -12.70 -15.22
C GLU A 242 -0.95 -13.05 -15.47
N THR A 243 -0.68 -13.88 -16.48
CA THR A 243 0.67 -14.40 -16.86
C THR A 243 1.75 -13.31 -16.93
N ALA A 244 1.42 -12.13 -17.45
CA ALA A 244 2.36 -11.00 -17.55
C ALA A 244 2.83 -10.48 -16.17
N ARG A 245 1.98 -10.54 -15.14
CA ARG A 245 2.34 -10.15 -13.76
C ARG A 245 3.33 -11.12 -13.15
N VAL A 246 3.09 -12.42 -13.36
CA VAL A 246 3.97 -13.50 -12.90
C VAL A 246 5.34 -13.36 -13.53
N LYS A 247 5.41 -13.29 -14.87
CA LYS A 247 6.69 -13.14 -15.59
C LYS A 247 7.46 -11.91 -15.10
N LYS A 248 6.78 -10.77 -14.99
CA LYS A 248 7.40 -9.52 -14.55
C LYS A 248 7.99 -9.61 -13.14
N LEU A 249 7.30 -10.25 -12.19
CA LEU A 249 7.83 -10.39 -10.84
C LEU A 249 9.03 -11.33 -10.80
N VAL A 250 8.98 -12.44 -11.55
CA VAL A 250 10.11 -13.37 -11.68
C VAL A 250 11.33 -12.66 -12.27
N ASP A 251 11.16 -11.89 -13.35
CA ASP A 251 12.26 -11.17 -14.01
C ASP A 251 12.91 -10.10 -13.10
N GLN A 252 12.12 -9.48 -12.20
CA GLN A 252 12.61 -8.41 -11.32
C GLN A 252 13.22 -8.91 -10.00
N GLY A 253 12.98 -10.17 -9.66
CA GLY A 253 13.30 -10.72 -8.35
C GLY A 253 12.23 -10.38 -7.30
N ALA A 254 11.84 -11.38 -6.52
CA ALA A 254 10.95 -11.22 -5.38
C ALA A 254 11.78 -11.09 -4.08
N ASN A 255 11.17 -10.53 -3.03
CA ASN A 255 11.83 -10.36 -1.72
C ASN A 255 11.98 -11.67 -0.93
N GLY A 256 11.29 -12.72 -1.37
CA GLY A 256 11.39 -14.09 -0.87
C GLY A 256 11.19 -15.04 -2.05
N ILE A 257 11.00 -16.33 -1.78
CA ILE A 257 10.74 -17.34 -2.81
C ILE A 257 9.29 -17.17 -3.27
N PRO A 258 9.03 -16.70 -4.50
CA PRO A 258 7.66 -16.40 -4.91
C PRO A 258 6.87 -17.69 -5.16
N TYR A 259 5.66 -17.76 -4.61
CA TYR A 259 4.70 -18.84 -4.86
C TYR A 259 3.37 -18.24 -5.34
N PHE A 260 2.91 -18.68 -6.52
CA PHE A 260 1.71 -18.17 -7.17
C PHE A 260 0.63 -19.27 -7.24
N PRO A 261 -0.04 -19.60 -6.11
CA PRO A 261 -0.92 -20.76 -6.04
C PRO A 261 -2.06 -20.74 -7.08
N LEU A 262 -2.63 -19.58 -7.40
CA LEU A 262 -3.71 -19.50 -8.39
C LEU A 262 -3.19 -19.77 -9.80
N PHE A 263 -2.08 -19.12 -10.18
CA PHE A 263 -1.42 -19.36 -11.45
C PHE A 263 -1.01 -20.83 -11.64
N GLU A 264 -0.34 -21.41 -10.64
CA GLU A 264 0.18 -22.79 -10.70
C GLU A 264 -0.91 -23.86 -10.69
N ASN A 265 -2.08 -23.55 -10.12
CA ASN A 265 -3.24 -24.46 -10.14
C ASN A 265 -4.25 -24.10 -11.25
N ASN A 266 -3.86 -23.27 -12.23
CA ASN A 266 -4.70 -22.83 -13.35
C ASN A 266 -6.06 -22.22 -12.93
N ILE A 267 -6.06 -21.47 -11.83
CA ILE A 267 -7.23 -20.78 -11.29
C ILE A 267 -7.25 -19.35 -11.84
N GLY A 268 -8.19 -19.08 -12.75
CA GLY A 268 -8.44 -17.77 -13.32
C GLY A 268 -9.62 -17.05 -12.68
N LYS A 269 -9.98 -15.88 -13.23
CA LYS A 269 -11.15 -15.12 -12.79
C LYS A 269 -12.44 -15.95 -12.66
N PRO A 270 -12.85 -16.82 -13.61
CA PRO A 270 -14.08 -17.59 -13.50
C PRO A 270 -14.13 -18.47 -12.24
N GLN A 271 -13.03 -19.18 -11.95
CA GLN A 271 -12.95 -20.04 -10.79
C GLN A 271 -12.96 -19.26 -9.48
N VAL A 272 -12.35 -18.06 -9.44
CA VAL A 272 -12.43 -17.16 -8.28
C VAL A 272 -13.88 -16.73 -8.05
N VAL A 273 -14.59 -16.30 -9.10
CA VAL A 273 -16.01 -15.91 -9.01
C VAL A 273 -16.85 -17.08 -8.50
N ASP A 274 -16.68 -18.26 -9.06
CA ASP A 274 -17.47 -19.44 -8.70
C ASP A 274 -17.21 -19.86 -7.25
N PHE A 275 -15.97 -19.80 -6.76
CA PHE A 275 -15.65 -20.05 -5.36
C PHE A 275 -16.44 -19.14 -4.40
N TRP A 276 -16.48 -17.84 -4.68
CA TRP A 276 -17.13 -16.86 -3.81
C TRP A 276 -18.66 -16.88 -3.90
N LYS A 277 -19.23 -17.26 -5.06
CA LYS A 277 -20.68 -17.53 -5.16
C LYS A 277 -21.15 -18.63 -4.21
N HIS A 278 -20.29 -19.62 -3.92
CA HIS A 278 -20.60 -20.69 -2.96
C HIS A 278 -20.29 -20.33 -1.49
N ARG A 279 -19.72 -19.14 -1.23
CA ARG A 279 -19.32 -18.62 0.10
C ARG A 279 -19.77 -17.17 0.30
N ALA A 280 -21.02 -16.89 -0.07
CA ALA A 280 -21.56 -15.53 -0.11
C ALA A 280 -21.66 -14.87 1.28
N ASP A 281 -21.69 -15.65 2.35
CA ASP A 281 -21.77 -15.21 3.75
C ASP A 281 -20.51 -14.48 4.23
N ILE A 282 -19.34 -14.83 3.67
CA ILE A 282 -18.06 -14.22 4.01
C ILE A 282 -17.41 -13.45 2.86
N ASP A 283 -18.05 -13.40 1.69
CA ASP A 283 -17.56 -12.73 0.49
C ASP A 283 -17.28 -11.23 0.70
N LEU A 284 -16.47 -10.66 -0.18
CA LEU A 284 -16.05 -9.25 -0.16
C LEU A 284 -17.23 -8.27 -0.34
N ASN A 285 -18.39 -8.72 -0.82
CA ASN A 285 -19.58 -7.88 -0.99
C ASN A 285 -19.34 -6.66 -1.91
N LEU A 286 -18.50 -6.84 -2.93
CA LEU A 286 -18.32 -5.91 -4.05
C LEU A 286 -18.76 -6.56 -5.36
N PRO A 287 -19.15 -5.82 -6.40
CA PRO A 287 -19.38 -6.39 -7.72
C PRO A 287 -18.24 -7.31 -8.21
N TYR A 288 -18.58 -8.32 -9.01
CA TYR A 288 -17.60 -9.25 -9.61
C TYR A 288 -17.00 -8.74 -10.93
N ASP A 289 -17.57 -7.66 -11.47
CA ASP A 289 -16.95 -6.87 -12.53
C ASP A 289 -15.67 -6.19 -12.01
N THR A 290 -14.83 -5.74 -12.94
CA THR A 290 -13.56 -5.07 -12.59
C THR A 290 -13.76 -3.62 -12.11
N GLU A 291 -15.00 -3.16 -12.02
CA GLU A 291 -15.32 -1.75 -11.81
C GLU A 291 -14.99 -1.35 -10.37
N LYS A 292 -15.36 -2.21 -9.40
CA LYS A 292 -15.12 -1.98 -7.96
C LYS A 292 -14.09 -2.96 -7.37
N SER A 293 -12.81 -2.60 -7.47
CA SER A 293 -11.69 -3.29 -6.78
C SER A 293 -11.50 -2.82 -5.33
N ASN A 294 -10.56 -3.45 -4.60
CA ASN A 294 -10.20 -3.14 -3.21
C ASN A 294 -9.94 -1.64 -2.94
N CYS A 295 -9.16 -0.94 -3.77
CA CYS A 295 -8.97 0.50 -3.69
C CYS A 295 -9.99 1.22 -4.60
N VAL A 296 -10.68 2.24 -4.08
CA VAL A 296 -11.80 2.90 -4.78
C VAL A 296 -11.31 3.59 -6.07
N TYR A 297 -10.41 4.56 -5.92
CA TYR A 297 -9.84 5.39 -7.00
C TYR A 297 -8.38 5.07 -7.30
N CYS A 298 -7.99 3.79 -7.26
CA CYS A 298 -6.63 3.40 -7.58
C CYS A 298 -6.22 3.91 -8.98
N PHE A 299 -5.17 4.72 -9.05
CA PHE A 299 -4.66 5.30 -10.29
C PHE A 299 -4.12 4.27 -11.29
N MET A 300 -4.01 3.00 -10.90
CA MET A 300 -3.69 1.87 -11.77
C MET A 300 -4.91 1.30 -12.51
N LYS A 301 -6.14 1.67 -12.13
CA LYS A 301 -7.36 1.23 -12.81
C LYS A 301 -7.43 1.76 -14.24
N GLY A 302 -7.98 0.98 -15.16
CA GLY A 302 -8.29 1.46 -16.50
C GLY A 302 -9.33 2.61 -16.48
N PRO A 303 -9.34 3.50 -17.48
CA PRO A 303 -10.29 4.61 -17.58
C PRO A 303 -11.76 4.20 -17.41
N ASN A 304 -12.17 3.07 -17.99
CA ASN A 304 -13.55 2.58 -17.90
C ASN A 304 -13.96 2.23 -16.47
N ASN A 305 -13.08 1.57 -15.71
CA ASN A 305 -13.36 1.25 -14.30
C ASN A 305 -13.42 2.53 -13.46
N LEU A 306 -12.57 3.52 -13.72
CA LEU A 306 -12.62 4.81 -13.02
C LEU A 306 -13.92 5.58 -13.34
N LYS A 307 -14.38 5.56 -14.60
CA LYS A 307 -15.68 6.12 -14.99
C LYS A 307 -16.85 5.45 -14.27
N ALA A 308 -16.80 4.13 -14.11
CA ALA A 308 -17.82 3.40 -13.37
C ALA A 308 -17.84 3.81 -11.88
N VAL A 309 -16.67 3.88 -11.23
CA VAL A 309 -16.57 4.36 -9.84
C VAL A 309 -17.11 5.80 -9.70
N LEU A 310 -16.77 6.70 -10.64
CA LEU A 310 -17.28 8.07 -10.64
C LEU A 310 -18.80 8.20 -10.74
N ARG A 311 -19.49 7.27 -11.41
CA ARG A 311 -20.96 7.29 -11.51
C ARG A 311 -21.63 7.07 -10.16
N ASP A 312 -20.95 6.36 -9.26
CA ASP A 312 -21.46 5.99 -7.95
C ASP A 312 -20.91 6.88 -6.81
N ASP A 313 -20.06 7.86 -7.13
CA ASP A 313 -19.47 8.79 -6.16
C ASP A 313 -20.38 10.00 -5.95
N ASP A 314 -20.73 10.24 -4.70
CA ASP A 314 -21.54 11.40 -4.30
C ASP A 314 -20.73 12.70 -4.21
N GLY A 315 -19.39 12.63 -4.22
CA GLY A 315 -18.50 13.78 -4.11
C GLY A 315 -18.41 14.36 -2.69
N LEU A 316 -19.01 13.71 -1.69
CA LEU A 316 -19.24 14.30 -0.37
C LEU A 316 -18.24 13.85 0.70
N SER A 317 -17.58 12.71 0.48
CA SER A 317 -16.64 12.16 1.47
C SER A 317 -15.28 12.89 1.47
N ASP A 318 -14.77 13.22 2.65
CA ASP A 318 -13.39 13.67 2.85
C ASP A 318 -12.40 12.49 2.99
N SER A 319 -12.66 11.39 2.26
CA SER A 319 -11.84 10.18 2.26
C SER A 319 -11.50 9.74 0.83
N PRO A 320 -10.52 8.84 0.62
CA PRO A 320 -10.19 8.31 -0.69
C PRO A 320 -11.32 7.56 -1.40
N ALA A 321 -12.46 7.33 -0.73
CA ALA A 321 -13.68 6.84 -1.34
C ALA A 321 -14.33 7.86 -2.29
N SER A 322 -13.95 9.15 -2.23
CA SER A 322 -14.45 10.19 -3.13
C SER A 322 -13.33 10.83 -3.97
N ILE A 323 -13.62 11.12 -5.23
CA ILE A 323 -12.75 11.83 -6.17
C ILE A 323 -12.36 13.21 -5.66
N LYS A 324 -13.22 13.86 -4.87
CA LYS A 324 -12.94 15.17 -4.28
C LYS A 324 -11.71 15.13 -3.36
N TRP A 325 -11.53 14.04 -2.60
CA TRP A 325 -10.34 13.85 -1.79
C TRP A 325 -9.07 13.82 -2.64
N TRP A 326 -9.07 13.05 -3.74
CA TRP A 326 -7.93 12.97 -4.67
C TRP A 326 -7.64 14.33 -5.31
N SER A 327 -8.68 15.10 -5.67
CA SER A 327 -8.58 16.51 -6.11
C SER A 327 -7.82 17.38 -5.13
N ASN A 328 -8.20 17.30 -3.87
CA ASN A 328 -7.64 18.13 -2.82
C ASN A 328 -6.17 17.77 -2.57
N ILE A 329 -5.83 16.47 -2.58
CA ILE A 329 -4.46 16.00 -2.46
C ILE A 329 -3.61 16.47 -3.65
N GLU A 330 -4.09 16.37 -4.90
CA GLU A 330 -3.34 16.89 -6.06
C GLU A 330 -3.19 18.40 -6.06
N LYS A 331 -4.17 19.14 -5.53
CA LYS A 331 -4.06 20.61 -5.38
C LYS A 331 -3.03 20.97 -4.32
N LYS A 332 -3.03 20.27 -3.18
CA LYS A 332 -2.10 20.52 -2.06
C LYS A 332 -0.65 20.16 -2.41
N TYR A 333 -0.45 19.01 -3.06
CA TYR A 333 0.88 18.41 -3.25
C TYR A 333 1.38 18.40 -4.70
N GLY A 334 0.52 18.71 -5.68
CA GLY A 334 0.90 18.75 -7.09
C GLY A 334 1.91 19.86 -7.36
N ARG A 335 2.87 19.56 -8.25
CA ARG A 335 3.87 20.53 -8.71
C ARG A 335 3.63 20.84 -10.18
N SER A 336 3.65 22.12 -10.53
CA SER A 336 3.69 22.56 -11.93
C SER A 336 5.14 22.59 -12.41
N GLY A 337 5.39 22.12 -13.62
CA GLY A 337 6.69 22.17 -14.28
C GLY A 337 6.56 22.68 -15.71
N ARG A 338 7.66 23.17 -16.29
CA ARG A 338 7.75 23.42 -17.74
C ARG A 338 8.25 22.15 -18.42
N GLN A 339 7.54 21.66 -19.42
CA GLN A 339 7.98 20.57 -20.27
C GLN A 339 8.12 21.10 -21.70
N SER A 340 9.27 20.88 -22.33
CA SER A 340 9.44 21.10 -23.77
C SER A 340 9.26 19.77 -24.48
N SER A 341 8.22 19.66 -25.30
CA SER A 341 8.02 18.51 -26.20
C SER A 341 8.77 18.78 -27.52
N MET A 342 9.43 17.76 -28.07
CA MET A 342 9.99 17.78 -29.41
C MET A 342 9.25 16.73 -30.23
N PHE A 343 8.34 17.16 -31.10
CA PHE A 343 7.69 16.30 -32.10
C PHE A 343 8.02 16.83 -33.50
N GLY A 344 8.62 15.99 -34.35
CA GLY A 344 8.88 16.34 -35.74
C GLY A 344 9.84 17.53 -35.98
N GLY A 345 10.77 17.80 -35.06
CA GLY A 345 11.80 18.83 -35.24
C GLY A 345 11.33 20.28 -35.11
N LYS A 346 10.07 20.52 -34.69
CA LYS A 346 9.60 21.86 -34.28
C LYS A 346 9.57 21.94 -32.75
N VAL A 347 10.13 23.02 -32.22
CA VAL A 347 10.04 23.35 -30.79
C VAL A 347 8.65 23.94 -30.55
N GLU A 348 7.80 23.22 -29.83
CA GLU A 348 6.56 23.81 -29.30
C GLU A 348 6.87 24.77 -28.14
N VAL A 349 6.03 25.80 -28.00
CA VAL A 349 6.12 26.78 -26.92
C VAL A 349 6.02 26.03 -25.58
N PRO A 350 6.86 26.34 -24.56
CA PRO A 350 6.80 25.63 -23.28
C PRO A 350 5.44 25.82 -22.62
N SER A 351 4.60 24.79 -22.63
CA SER A 351 3.34 24.79 -21.87
C SER A 351 3.65 24.37 -20.43
N MET A 352 2.94 24.97 -19.48
CA MET A 352 3.01 24.52 -18.10
C MET A 352 2.24 23.21 -17.98
N THR A 353 2.89 22.16 -17.48
CA THR A 353 2.24 20.86 -17.23
C THR A 353 2.25 20.50 -15.76
N LYS A 354 1.20 19.80 -15.32
CA LYS A 354 1.02 19.27 -13.97
C LYS A 354 0.92 17.75 -14.03
N SER A 355 1.80 17.07 -13.30
CA SER A 355 1.68 15.61 -13.10
C SER A 355 0.76 15.31 -11.92
N GLY A 356 -0.32 14.57 -12.16
CA GLY A 356 -1.26 14.07 -11.15
C GLY A 356 -1.18 12.55 -10.99
N PHE A 357 -2.11 11.98 -10.21
CA PHE A 357 -2.35 10.56 -10.02
C PHE A 357 -2.67 9.86 -11.35
N PHE A 358 -3.54 10.46 -12.16
CA PHE A 358 -4.11 9.83 -13.34
C PHE A 358 -3.47 10.25 -14.68
N GLY A 359 -2.43 11.09 -14.65
CA GLY A 359 -1.76 11.53 -15.87
C GLY A 359 -0.95 12.82 -15.73
N THR A 360 -0.58 13.39 -16.88
CA THR A 360 0.00 14.73 -16.97
C THR A 360 -0.98 15.61 -17.74
N TYR A 361 -1.22 16.81 -17.25
CA TYR A 361 -2.22 17.74 -17.78
C TYR A 361 -1.59 19.09 -18.10
N SER A 362 -2.13 19.81 -19.09
CA SER A 362 -1.78 21.22 -19.31
C SER A 362 -2.42 22.08 -18.23
N VAL A 363 -1.67 23.03 -17.66
CA VAL A 363 -2.18 23.98 -16.66
C VAL A 363 -3.11 25.03 -17.30
N GLU A 364 -3.00 25.23 -18.61
CA GLU A 364 -3.76 26.21 -19.39
C GLU A 364 -5.13 25.68 -19.86
N ASP A 365 -5.40 24.39 -19.70
CA ASP A 365 -6.70 23.79 -20.03
C ASP A 365 -7.66 23.93 -18.84
N PRO A 366 -8.77 24.70 -18.94
CA PRO A 366 -9.75 24.85 -17.86
C PRO A 366 -10.36 23.51 -17.42
N LYS A 367 -10.38 22.51 -18.31
CA LYS A 367 -10.85 21.14 -18.04
C LYS A 367 -9.78 20.25 -17.39
N ALA A 368 -8.51 20.67 -17.36
CA ALA A 368 -7.46 19.97 -16.60
C ALA A 368 -7.59 20.16 -15.08
N ALA A 369 -8.37 21.16 -14.65
CA ALA A 369 -8.70 21.39 -13.24
C ALA A 369 -9.91 20.57 -12.76
N THR A 370 -10.67 19.98 -13.68
CA THR A 370 -11.81 19.09 -13.40
C THR A 370 -11.41 17.65 -13.74
N TYR A 371 -11.83 16.68 -12.94
CA TYR A 371 -11.57 15.24 -13.15
C TYR A 371 -12.34 14.67 -14.37
N GLU A 372 -12.77 15.53 -15.29
CA GLU A 372 -13.53 15.18 -16.49
C GLU A 372 -12.64 14.55 -17.59
N ASN A 373 -11.30 14.63 -17.45
CA ASN A 373 -10.33 14.13 -18.43
C ASN A 373 -9.80 12.70 -18.14
N ILE A 374 -10.52 11.86 -17.40
CA ILE A 374 -10.17 10.42 -17.25
C ILE A 374 -10.09 9.72 -18.63
N GLU A 375 -10.74 10.26 -19.66
CA GLU A 375 -10.66 9.77 -21.04
C GLU A 375 -9.26 9.79 -21.65
N HIS A 376 -8.38 10.68 -21.17
CA HIS A 376 -7.01 10.83 -21.67
C HIS A 376 -5.96 10.15 -20.78
N ALA A 377 -6.39 9.42 -19.74
CA ALA A 377 -5.46 8.65 -18.93
C ALA A 377 -4.82 7.55 -19.82
N PRO A 378 -3.49 7.59 -20.03
CA PRO A 378 -2.82 6.63 -20.93
C PRO A 378 -3.08 5.21 -20.44
N ASP A 379 -3.26 4.26 -21.36
CA ASP A 379 -3.38 2.83 -21.05
C ASP A 379 -2.36 2.46 -19.97
N PRO A 380 -2.76 1.80 -18.86
CA PRO A 380 -1.82 1.46 -17.79
C PRO A 380 -0.58 0.73 -18.29
N GLY A 381 -0.63 0.11 -19.49
CA GLY A 381 0.51 -0.36 -20.29
C GLY A 381 1.30 -1.51 -19.67
N LEU A 382 1.22 -1.68 -18.34
CA LEU A 382 1.91 -2.65 -17.54
C LEU A 382 1.11 -2.90 -16.25
N PRO A 383 0.77 -4.16 -15.93
CA PRO A 383 -0.04 -4.46 -14.76
C PRO A 383 0.65 -4.04 -13.45
N CYS A 384 -0.15 -3.69 -12.43
CA CYS A 384 0.35 -3.38 -11.09
C CYS A 384 1.02 -4.63 -10.48
N GLN A 385 2.05 -4.42 -9.67
CA GLN A 385 2.61 -5.44 -8.77
C GLN A 385 1.89 -5.48 -7.41
N CYS A 386 0.72 -4.86 -7.33
CA CYS A 386 -0.17 -4.96 -6.20
C CYS A 386 -0.40 -6.46 -5.94
N PHE A 387 -0.33 -6.93 -4.69
CA PHE A 387 -0.52 -8.35 -4.37
C PHE A 387 -2.01 -8.74 -4.47
N ASP A 388 -2.67 -8.47 -5.61
CA ASP A 388 -4.11 -8.78 -5.77
C ASP A 388 -4.38 -10.27 -5.58
#